data_AF-A0A4P7ZR49-F1
#
_entry.id   AF-A0A4P7ZR49-F1
#
_cell.length_a   1.000
_cell.length_b   1.000
_cell.length_c   1.000
_cell.angle_alpha   90.00
_cell.angle_beta   90.00
_cell.angle_gamma   90.00
#
_symmetry.space_group_name_H-M   'P 1'
#
loop_
_entity.id
_entity.type
_entity.pdbx_description
1 polymer ?
#
loop_
_entity_poly.entity_id
_entity_poly.type
_entity_poly.pdbx_seq_one_letter_code
_entity_poly.pdbx_strand_id
1 'polypeptide(L)'
;MCCVTRSIWRWCSPRATRNTCPIATAITVLTTTALTTATPARSERLSHPQGHDPIVLAVSGASAQPLAQRALQLLLQAEERVELVVSRGAIGVWQAELGVRVPSEPDAQERFWRERTGCESGSLRCHRWNDQATGIASGSYRTRGMVILPCSMGAVGRIASGVATDLLERCADVHLKEGRPLVICPRETPWNLVHLRNLTALAEAGARIAPPVPAWYHQPTSIEEMVDFLVIRVFDCLGYDLGNLQRWSGPIQS
;
A
#
# COMPACT_ATOMS: atom_id res chain seq x y z
N MET A 1 46.36 -3.27 -32.60
CA MET A 1 46.50 -3.12 -31.13
C MET A 1 45.16 -3.41 -30.48
N CYS A 2 45.14 -4.41 -29.58
CA CYS A 2 44.14 -4.78 -28.55
C CYS A 2 42.62 -4.67 -28.87
N CYS A 3 41.87 -5.77 -28.84
CA CYS A 3 41.21 -6.39 -27.64
C CYS A 3 40.28 -5.40 -26.93
N VAL A 4 39.00 -5.70 -26.66
CA VAL A 4 38.54 -6.78 -25.77
C VAL A 4 37.15 -7.33 -26.16
N THR A 5 37.05 -8.64 -25.96
CA THR A 5 35.97 -9.62 -26.16
C THR A 5 34.79 -9.50 -25.18
N ARG A 6 33.56 -9.79 -25.68
CA ARG A 6 32.37 -10.13 -24.87
C ARG A 6 32.34 -11.63 -24.56
N SER A 7 32.23 -11.98 -23.30
CA SER A 7 32.08 -13.35 -22.80
C SER A 7 30.59 -13.73 -22.75
N ILE A 8 30.22 -14.76 -23.51
CA ILE A 8 28.92 -15.45 -23.47
C ILE A 8 28.99 -16.51 -22.35
N TRP A 9 28.08 -16.43 -21.39
CA TRP A 9 27.87 -17.48 -20.39
C TRP A 9 27.05 -18.62 -21.00
N ARG A 10 27.66 -19.80 -21.02
CA ARG A 10 27.09 -21.09 -21.41
C ARG A 10 26.10 -21.58 -20.35
N TRP A 11 24.89 -21.94 -20.77
CA TRP A 11 23.97 -22.77 -19.99
C TRP A 11 24.26 -24.24 -20.26
N CYS A 12 24.38 -25.02 -19.19
CA CYS A 12 24.68 -26.45 -19.20
C CYS A 12 23.36 -27.24 -19.04
N SER A 13 23.01 -28.10 -19.98
CA SER A 13 21.88 -29.04 -19.86
C SER A 13 22.32 -30.39 -19.30
N PRO A 14 21.52 -31.09 -18.48
CA PRO A 14 21.68 -32.52 -18.27
C PRO A 14 20.83 -33.34 -19.24
N ARG A 15 21.43 -34.47 -19.63
CA ARG A 15 21.08 -35.44 -20.67
C ARG A 15 19.75 -36.16 -20.44
N ALA A 16 19.11 -36.47 -21.57
CA ALA A 16 18.10 -37.50 -21.73
C ALA A 16 18.66 -38.91 -21.51
N THR A 17 17.84 -39.80 -20.95
CA THR A 17 17.93 -41.24 -21.17
C THR A 17 16.60 -41.74 -21.71
N ARG A 18 16.69 -42.53 -22.78
CA ARG A 18 15.58 -43.17 -23.48
C ARG A 18 15.17 -44.42 -22.71
N ASN A 19 13.87 -44.75 -22.72
CA ASN A 19 13.43 -46.13 -22.79
C ASN A 19 12.06 -46.23 -23.48
N THR A 20 11.92 -47.33 -24.20
CA THR A 20 10.99 -47.67 -25.28
C THR A 20 9.67 -48.29 -24.80
N CYS A 21 8.53 -48.01 -25.44
CA CYS A 21 7.78 -48.97 -26.29
C CYS A 21 6.43 -48.39 -26.80
N PRO A 22 5.89 -48.88 -27.94
CA PRO A 22 4.77 -48.26 -28.68
C PRO A 22 3.49 -49.09 -28.68
N ILE A 23 2.28 -48.50 -28.56
CA ILE A 23 1.02 -49.11 -29.06
C ILE A 23 0.01 -48.04 -29.53
N ALA A 24 -0.31 -48.14 -30.82
CA ALA A 24 -1.52 -47.83 -31.60
C ALA A 24 -2.69 -46.97 -31.04
N THR A 25 -3.01 -45.93 -31.84
CA THR A 25 -4.31 -45.69 -32.50
C THR A 25 -5.60 -45.58 -31.68
N ALA A 26 -6.17 -44.37 -31.62
CA ALA A 26 -7.56 -44.07 -31.99
C ALA A 26 -7.79 -42.55 -32.04
N ILE A 27 -7.80 -41.98 -33.24
CA ILE A 27 -8.33 -40.64 -33.50
C ILE A 27 -9.85 -40.78 -33.57
N THR A 28 -10.56 -40.25 -32.58
CA THR A 28 -12.01 -40.03 -32.68
C THR A 28 -12.23 -38.53 -32.81
N VAL A 29 -12.59 -38.11 -34.02
CA VAL A 29 -13.09 -36.76 -34.29
C VAL A 29 -14.52 -36.71 -33.78
N LEU A 30 -14.75 -36.00 -32.68
CA LEU A 30 -16.09 -35.60 -32.25
C LEU A 30 -16.32 -34.16 -32.70
N THR A 31 -17.25 -34.05 -33.64
CA THR A 31 -17.79 -32.84 -34.24
C THR A 31 -18.52 -31.96 -33.22
N THR A 32 -18.17 -30.68 -33.25
CA THR A 32 -18.99 -29.47 -33.09
C THR A 32 -20.26 -29.56 -32.23
N THR A 33 -20.26 -28.88 -31.09
CA THR A 33 -21.50 -28.30 -30.53
C THR A 33 -21.22 -26.99 -29.79
N ALA A 34 -21.82 -25.92 -30.32
CA ALA A 34 -22.13 -24.60 -29.75
C ALA A 34 -21.26 -24.03 -28.60
N LEU A 35 -20.42 -23.05 -28.96
CA LEU A 35 -19.95 -22.02 -28.03
C LEU A 35 -21.12 -21.11 -27.65
N THR A 36 -21.67 -21.29 -26.46
CA THR A 36 -22.50 -20.26 -25.81
C THR A 36 -21.55 -19.17 -25.32
N THR A 37 -21.62 -17.99 -25.93
CA THR A 37 -20.87 -16.80 -25.50
C THR A 37 -21.37 -16.35 -24.14
N ALA A 38 -20.70 -16.79 -23.08
CA ALA A 38 -20.88 -16.21 -21.75
C ALA A 38 -20.27 -14.81 -21.76
N THR A 39 -21.13 -13.79 -21.76
CA THR A 39 -20.76 -12.40 -21.51
C THR A 39 -19.98 -12.34 -20.20
N PRO A 40 -18.75 -11.77 -20.14
CA PRO A 40 -18.05 -11.64 -18.88
C PRO A 40 -18.89 -10.73 -17.98
N ALA A 41 -19.28 -11.26 -16.82
CA ALA A 41 -19.97 -10.48 -15.79
C ALA A 41 -19.13 -9.25 -15.47
N ARG A 42 -19.67 -8.08 -15.79
CA ARG A 42 -19.15 -6.78 -15.41
C ARG A 42 -18.97 -6.83 -13.89
N SER A 43 -17.72 -6.81 -13.42
CA SER A 43 -17.38 -6.64 -12.01
C SER A 43 -18.20 -5.49 -11.46
N GLU A 44 -19.25 -5.80 -10.70
CA GLU A 44 -20.01 -4.80 -9.96
C GLU A 44 -19.01 -4.12 -9.04
N ARG A 45 -18.67 -2.87 -9.36
CA ARG A 45 -17.97 -2.00 -8.43
C ARG A 45 -18.79 -2.03 -7.15
N LEU A 46 -18.21 -2.54 -6.06
CA LEU A 46 -18.73 -2.33 -4.72
C LEU A 46 -18.79 -0.81 -4.52
N SER A 47 -19.93 -0.23 -4.84
CA SER A 47 -20.25 1.15 -4.51
C SER A 47 -20.31 1.20 -3.00
N HIS A 48 -19.21 1.62 -2.39
CA HIS A 48 -19.19 1.88 -0.96
C HIS A 48 -20.24 2.95 -0.70
N PRO A 49 -21.16 2.72 0.26
CA PRO A 49 -22.18 3.69 0.58
C PRO A 49 -21.47 4.99 0.97
N GLN A 50 -21.94 6.10 0.41
CA GLN A 50 -21.51 7.46 0.76
C GLN A 50 -21.88 7.71 2.22
N GLY A 51 -21.00 7.28 3.11
CA GLY A 51 -21.02 7.52 4.54
C GLY A 51 -19.72 8.20 4.92
N HIS A 52 -19.82 9.31 5.65
CA HIS A 52 -18.71 10.13 6.18
C HIS A 52 -17.84 9.38 7.23
N ASP A 53 -17.64 8.07 7.09
CA ASP A 53 -16.71 7.35 7.95
C ASP A 53 -15.29 7.80 7.64
N PRO A 54 -14.46 8.03 8.68
CA PRO A 54 -13.13 8.55 8.48
C PRO A 54 -12.19 7.51 7.85
N ILE A 55 -11.15 8.03 7.21
CA ILE A 55 -9.99 7.26 6.77
C ILE A 55 -8.92 7.35 7.85
N VAL A 56 -8.37 6.21 8.26
CA VAL A 56 -7.24 6.18 9.20
C VAL A 56 -5.95 6.29 8.41
N LEU A 57 -5.20 7.36 8.62
CA LEU A 57 -3.84 7.50 8.11
C LEU A 57 -2.86 7.24 9.25
N ALA A 58 -2.01 6.24 9.11
CA ALA A 58 -1.00 5.92 10.10
C ALA A 58 0.40 6.05 9.53
N VAL A 59 1.31 6.61 10.33
CA VAL A 59 2.67 6.95 9.94
C VAL A 59 3.64 6.24 10.88
N SER A 60 4.43 5.31 10.33
CA SER A 60 5.41 4.57 11.11
C SER A 60 6.84 5.10 10.91
N GLY A 61 7.79 4.61 11.71
CA GLY A 61 9.21 4.96 11.64
C GLY A 61 9.97 4.34 10.47
N ALA A 62 9.43 4.44 9.25
CA ALA A 62 10.16 4.19 8.01
C ALA A 62 10.46 5.50 7.29
N SER A 63 11.46 5.53 6.44
CA SER A 63 11.76 6.72 5.64
C SER A 63 10.73 6.94 4.51
N ALA A 64 10.79 8.08 3.83
CA ALA A 64 9.82 8.62 2.86
C ALA A 64 8.60 9.26 3.53
N GLN A 65 8.84 10.02 4.61
CA GLN A 65 7.81 10.80 5.31
C GLN A 65 7.08 11.85 4.43
N PRO A 66 7.69 12.43 3.36
CA PRO A 66 6.94 13.27 2.43
C PRO A 66 5.70 12.62 1.82
N LEU A 67 5.68 11.29 1.64
CA LEU A 67 4.51 10.56 1.16
C LEU A 67 3.33 10.69 2.14
N ALA A 68 3.61 10.60 3.45
CA ALA A 68 2.60 10.76 4.49
C ALA A 68 2.05 12.19 4.52
N GLN A 69 2.94 13.19 4.40
CA GLN A 69 2.55 14.60 4.33
C GLN A 69 1.59 14.85 3.16
N ARG A 70 1.95 14.33 1.99
CA ARG A 70 1.19 14.57 0.78
C ARG A 70 -0.13 13.80 0.79
N ALA A 71 -0.16 12.57 1.32
CA ALA A 71 -1.39 11.83 1.57
C ALA A 71 -2.37 12.62 2.46
N LEU A 72 -1.87 13.17 3.57
CA LEU A 72 -2.67 14.00 4.46
C LEU A 72 -3.19 15.25 3.74
N GLN A 73 -2.32 15.96 3.01
CA GLN A 73 -2.70 17.15 2.27
C GLN A 73 -3.82 16.86 1.26
N LEU A 74 -3.68 15.82 0.44
CA LEU A 74 -4.69 15.46 -0.55
C LEU A 74 -6.02 15.06 0.10
N LEU A 75 -5.99 14.31 1.21
CA LEU A 75 -7.20 13.93 1.95
C LEU A 75 -7.94 15.17 2.48
N LEU A 76 -7.22 16.13 3.05
CA LEU A 76 -7.82 17.37 3.56
C LEU A 76 -8.35 18.27 2.44
N GLN A 77 -7.67 18.32 1.30
CA GLN A 77 -8.14 19.03 0.11
C GLN A 77 -9.40 18.41 -0.48
N ALA A 78 -9.56 17.09 -0.35
CA ALA A 78 -10.78 16.36 -0.71
C ALA A 78 -11.88 16.45 0.36
N GLU A 79 -11.72 17.32 1.36
CA GLU A 79 -12.67 17.52 2.48
C GLU A 79 -12.97 16.26 3.30
N GLU A 80 -12.05 15.29 3.32
CA GLU A 80 -12.24 14.03 4.04
C GLU A 80 -12.10 14.18 5.55
N ARG A 81 -12.63 13.17 6.26
CA ARG A 81 -12.41 12.98 7.69
C ARG A 81 -11.21 12.05 7.90
N VAL A 82 -10.15 12.56 8.50
CA VAL A 82 -8.88 11.86 8.69
C VAL A 82 -8.61 11.65 10.17
N GLU A 83 -8.38 10.39 10.53
CA GLU A 83 -7.90 9.99 11.86
C GLU A 83 -6.41 9.68 11.71
N LEU A 84 -5.55 10.56 12.25
CA LEU A 84 -4.11 10.49 12.07
C LEU A 84 -3.42 9.87 13.29
N VAL A 85 -2.59 8.85 13.06
CA VAL A 85 -1.73 8.25 14.09
C VAL A 85 -0.27 8.32 13.64
N VAL A 86 0.55 9.07 14.36
CA VAL A 86 2.01 9.14 14.13
C VAL A 86 2.72 8.35 15.21
N SER A 87 3.37 7.24 14.85
CA SER A 87 4.11 6.40 15.80
C SER A 87 5.27 7.16 16.44
N ARG A 88 5.70 6.73 17.63
CA ARG A 88 6.88 7.30 18.30
C ARG A 88 8.14 7.25 17.41
N GLY A 89 8.32 6.16 16.66
CA GLY A 89 9.46 6.00 15.75
C GLY A 89 9.43 6.98 14.57
N ALA A 90 8.24 7.32 14.07
CA ALA A 90 8.09 8.28 12.98
C ALA A 90 8.64 9.67 13.34
N ILE A 91 8.42 10.14 14.58
CA ILE A 91 8.90 11.45 15.03
C ILE A 91 10.42 11.59 14.83
N GLY A 92 11.20 10.55 15.12
CA GLY A 92 12.65 10.54 14.91
C GLY A 92 13.03 10.58 13.42
N VAL A 93 12.26 9.91 12.56
CA VAL A 93 12.49 9.93 11.10
C VAL A 93 12.17 11.30 10.51
N TRP A 94 11.07 11.94 10.93
CA TRP A 94 10.74 13.31 10.52
C TRP A 94 11.85 14.32 10.85
N GLN A 95 12.45 14.18 12.04
CA GLN A 95 13.58 15.00 12.44
C GLN A 95 14.80 14.76 11.55
N ALA A 96 15.07 13.50 11.18
CA ALA A 96 16.22 13.13 10.37
C ALA A 96 16.07 13.52 8.89
N GLU A 97 14.87 13.36 8.31
CA GLU A 97 14.62 13.61 6.88
C GLU A 97 14.34 15.06 6.57
N LEU A 98 13.59 15.74 7.43
CA LEU A 98 13.02 17.05 7.13
C LEU A 98 13.43 18.10 8.17
N GLY A 99 14.24 17.74 9.17
CA GLY A 99 14.68 18.65 10.21
C GLY A 99 13.57 19.10 11.16
N VAL A 100 12.39 18.46 11.14
CA VAL A 100 11.22 18.93 11.87
C VAL A 100 10.85 18.00 13.02
N ARG A 101 10.53 18.59 14.17
CA ARG A 101 10.00 17.90 15.33
C ARG A 101 8.48 17.92 15.31
N VAL A 102 7.88 16.76 15.07
CA VAL A 102 6.42 16.59 15.19
C VAL A 102 6.03 16.62 16.68
N PRO A 103 5.06 17.46 17.11
CA PRO A 103 4.56 17.45 18.49
C PRO A 103 3.97 16.09 18.87
N SER A 104 3.97 15.74 20.16
CA SER A 104 3.29 14.52 20.63
C SER A 104 1.82 14.75 20.99
N GLU A 105 1.48 15.97 21.39
CA GLU A 105 0.14 16.35 21.83
C GLU A 105 -0.84 16.43 20.64
N PRO A 106 -2.02 15.78 20.70
CA PRO A 106 -3.00 15.78 19.61
C PRO A 106 -3.34 17.16 19.04
N ASP A 107 -3.73 18.12 19.89
CA ASP A 107 -4.13 19.46 19.42
C ASP A 107 -2.97 20.23 18.79
N ALA A 108 -1.75 20.03 19.32
CA ALA A 108 -0.55 20.64 18.75
C ALA A 108 -0.16 19.97 17.43
N GLN A 109 -0.33 18.65 17.31
CA GLN A 109 -0.14 17.92 16.06
C GLN A 109 -1.12 18.39 14.99
N GLU A 110 -2.40 18.56 15.34
CA GLU A 110 -3.39 19.04 14.37
C GLU A 110 -2.99 20.41 13.81
N ARG A 111 -2.68 21.39 14.68
CA ARG A 111 -2.21 22.72 14.23
C ARG A 111 -0.95 22.62 13.38
N PHE A 112 0.02 21.82 13.79
CA PHE A 112 1.25 21.58 13.07
C PHE A 112 1.01 21.04 11.65
N TRP A 113 0.11 20.06 11.50
CA TRP A 113 -0.21 19.49 10.19
C TRP A 113 -1.03 20.43 9.32
N ARG A 114 -1.94 21.22 9.91
CA ARG A 114 -2.69 22.26 9.20
C ARG A 114 -1.74 23.29 8.58
N GLU A 115 -0.81 23.82 9.37
CA GLU A 115 0.21 24.76 8.90
C GLU A 115 1.06 24.15 7.79
N ARG A 116 1.54 22.92 8.00
CA ARG A 116 2.45 22.26 7.05
C ARG A 116 1.80 21.83 5.74
N THR A 117 0.52 21.51 5.76
CA THR A 117 -0.25 21.15 4.55
C THR A 117 -0.86 22.37 3.87
N GLY A 118 -0.94 23.51 4.56
CA GLY A 118 -1.64 24.72 4.09
C GLY A 118 -3.14 24.50 3.88
N CYS A 119 -3.74 23.49 4.52
CA CYS A 119 -5.12 23.07 4.27
C CYS A 119 -5.99 23.27 5.50
N GLU A 120 -6.97 24.16 5.41
CA GLU A 120 -7.98 24.40 6.45
C GLU A 120 -9.26 23.55 6.26
N SER A 121 -9.44 22.97 5.07
CA SER A 121 -10.58 22.13 4.70
C SER A 121 -10.50 20.71 5.26
N GLY A 122 -11.63 20.00 5.30
CA GLY A 122 -11.71 18.63 5.84
C GLY A 122 -11.58 18.57 7.36
N SER A 123 -11.73 17.38 7.93
CA SER A 123 -11.62 17.14 9.38
C SER A 123 -10.36 16.35 9.68
N LEU A 124 -9.52 16.86 10.58
CA LEU A 124 -8.32 16.18 11.05
C LEU A 124 -8.46 15.93 12.54
N ARG A 125 -8.31 14.68 12.97
CA ARG A 125 -8.14 14.33 14.39
C ARG A 125 -6.84 13.56 14.54
N CYS A 126 -5.93 14.10 15.35
CA CYS A 126 -4.68 13.43 15.68
C CYS A 126 -4.85 12.59 16.94
N HIS A 127 -4.17 11.45 17.01
CA HIS A 127 -4.15 10.60 18.20
C HIS A 127 -2.73 10.38 18.68
N ARG A 128 -2.55 10.25 20.00
CA ARG A 128 -1.26 9.83 20.54
C ARG A 128 -1.02 8.36 20.20
N TRP A 129 0.23 8.04 19.87
CA TRP A 129 0.63 6.67 19.56
C TRP A 129 0.38 5.66 20.68
N ASN A 130 0.29 6.08 21.94
CA ASN A 130 0.04 5.21 23.10
C ASN A 130 -1.40 5.28 23.62
N ASP A 131 -2.31 5.97 22.94
CA ASP A 131 -3.70 6.14 23.39
C ASP A 131 -4.64 5.12 22.76
N GLN A 132 -4.73 3.94 23.40
CA GLN A 132 -5.64 2.88 22.97
C GLN A 132 -7.09 3.06 23.44
N ALA A 133 -7.41 4.15 24.16
CA ALA A 133 -8.79 4.45 24.57
C ALA A 133 -9.59 5.18 23.49
N THR A 134 -8.97 5.47 22.36
CA THR A 134 -9.57 6.18 21.23
C THR A 134 -10.56 5.31 20.46
N GLY A 135 -11.53 5.94 19.80
CA GLY A 135 -12.55 5.23 19.03
C GLY A 135 -11.97 4.29 17.97
N ILE A 136 -10.91 4.72 17.27
CA ILE A 136 -10.24 3.94 16.22
C ILE A 136 -9.56 2.65 16.73
N ALA A 137 -9.36 2.50 18.03
CA ALA A 137 -8.88 1.26 18.66
C ALA A 137 -9.99 0.22 18.90
N SER A 138 -11.24 0.53 18.55
CA SER A 138 -12.41 -0.33 18.70
C SER A 138 -13.02 -0.72 17.35
N GLY A 139 -13.41 -1.99 17.22
CA GLY A 139 -14.17 -2.48 16.06
C GLY A 139 -15.59 -1.89 15.96
N SER A 140 -16.15 -1.32 17.02
CA SER A 140 -17.47 -0.67 16.95
C SER A 140 -17.41 0.71 16.28
N TYR A 141 -16.24 1.37 16.28
CA TYR A 141 -16.05 2.64 15.57
C TYR A 141 -15.83 2.33 14.09
N ARG A 142 -16.68 2.86 13.22
CA ARG A 142 -16.59 2.58 11.78
C ARG A 142 -15.56 3.48 11.12
N THR A 143 -14.78 2.88 10.23
CA THR A 143 -13.75 3.53 9.43
C THR A 143 -13.90 3.02 8.00
N ARG A 144 -13.64 3.90 7.02
CA ARG A 144 -13.67 3.51 5.60
C ARG A 144 -12.52 2.56 5.24
N GLY A 145 -11.41 2.72 5.94
CA GLY A 145 -10.22 1.89 5.81
C GLY A 145 -9.02 2.56 6.46
N MET A 146 -7.89 1.86 6.42
CA MET A 146 -6.63 2.31 6.99
C MET A 146 -5.49 2.22 5.99
N VAL A 147 -4.66 3.25 5.95
CA VAL A 147 -3.42 3.29 5.18
C VAL A 147 -2.25 3.52 6.14
N ILE A 148 -1.24 2.66 6.09
CA ILE A 148 0.02 2.83 6.83
C ILE A 148 1.11 3.28 5.85
N LEU A 149 1.43 4.58 5.85
CA LEU A 149 2.32 5.20 4.87
C LEU A 149 3.26 6.21 5.54
N PRO A 150 4.59 6.00 5.51
CA PRO A 150 5.26 4.73 5.21
C PRO A 150 5.15 3.73 6.38
N CYS A 151 5.31 2.44 6.07
CA CYS A 151 5.33 1.34 7.05
C CYS A 151 6.76 0.78 7.25
N SER A 152 7.21 0.65 8.50
CA SER A 152 8.49 0.06 8.87
C SER A 152 8.37 -1.44 9.03
N MET A 153 9.45 -2.18 8.76
CA MET A 153 9.43 -3.63 8.92
C MET A 153 9.25 -4.07 10.38
N GLY A 154 9.62 -3.21 11.34
CA GLY A 154 9.30 -3.42 12.75
C GLY A 154 7.80 -3.36 13.03
N ALA A 155 7.08 -2.40 12.44
CA ALA A 155 5.62 -2.34 12.54
C ALA A 155 4.97 -3.54 11.83
N VAL A 156 5.42 -3.88 10.62
CA VAL A 156 4.97 -5.08 9.90
C VAL A 156 5.08 -6.34 10.76
N GLY A 157 6.21 -6.55 11.43
CA GLY A 157 6.40 -7.71 12.31
C GLY A 157 5.40 -7.74 13.48
N ARG A 158 5.16 -6.60 14.15
CA ARG A 158 4.25 -6.52 15.30
C ARG A 158 2.78 -6.63 14.93
N ILE A 159 2.39 -6.13 13.75
CA ILE A 159 1.06 -6.32 13.19
C ILE A 159 0.87 -7.80 12.82
N ALA A 160 1.82 -8.40 12.10
CA ALA A 160 1.74 -9.81 11.69
C ALA A 160 1.66 -10.77 12.89
N SER A 161 2.27 -10.41 14.02
CA SER A 161 2.19 -11.20 15.26
C SER A 161 0.97 -10.90 16.13
N GLY A 162 0.12 -9.92 15.78
CA GLY A 162 -1.06 -9.55 16.56
C GLY A 162 -0.77 -8.97 17.95
N VAL A 163 0.40 -8.35 18.15
CA VAL A 163 0.84 -7.88 19.48
C VAL A 163 0.07 -6.64 19.95
N ALA A 164 -0.26 -5.72 19.04
CA ALA A 164 -1.08 -4.53 19.29
C ALA A 164 -0.64 -3.69 20.52
N THR A 165 0.67 -3.40 20.64
CA THR A 165 1.22 -2.65 21.77
C THR A 165 1.03 -1.15 21.68
N ASP A 166 0.92 -0.61 20.46
CA ASP A 166 0.63 0.80 20.22
C ASP A 166 -0.67 0.99 19.44
N LEU A 167 -1.13 2.24 19.33
CA LEU A 167 -2.38 2.57 18.67
C LEU A 167 -2.37 2.23 17.17
N LEU A 168 -1.22 2.38 16.49
CA LEU A 168 -1.09 2.07 15.06
C LEU A 168 -1.32 0.57 14.83
N GLU A 169 -0.64 -0.26 15.62
CA GLU A 169 -0.77 -1.71 15.57
C GLU A 169 -2.18 -2.15 15.95
N ARG A 170 -2.75 -1.54 16.99
CA ARG A 170 -4.12 -1.84 17.42
C ARG A 170 -5.15 -1.48 16.35
N CYS A 171 -5.00 -0.35 15.67
CA CYS A 171 -5.87 0.02 14.56
C CYS A 171 -5.76 -0.99 13.40
N ALA A 172 -4.54 -1.43 13.07
CA ALA A 172 -4.33 -2.43 12.02
C ALA A 172 -4.99 -3.78 12.38
N ASP A 173 -4.82 -4.23 13.62
CA ASP A 173 -5.49 -5.42 14.17
C ASP A 173 -7.03 -5.31 14.09
N VAL A 174 -7.58 -4.14 14.42
CA VAL A 174 -9.02 -3.85 14.26
C VAL A 174 -9.44 -3.94 12.78
N HIS A 175 -8.65 -3.42 11.84
CA HIS A 175 -9.03 -3.50 10.43
C HIS A 175 -8.99 -4.94 9.92
N LEU A 176 -8.00 -5.74 10.33
CA LEU A 176 -7.91 -7.15 9.97
C LEU A 176 -9.09 -7.96 10.54
N LYS A 177 -9.36 -7.85 11.85
CA LYS A 177 -10.41 -8.65 12.50
C LYS A 177 -11.83 -8.29 12.03
N GLU A 178 -12.05 -7.05 11.62
CA GLU A 178 -13.33 -6.56 11.09
C GLU A 178 -13.43 -6.72 9.56
N GLY A 179 -12.40 -7.27 8.89
CA GLY A 179 -12.37 -7.42 7.43
C GLY A 179 -12.41 -6.09 6.66
N ARG A 180 -11.90 -5.01 7.26
CA ARG A 180 -11.89 -3.66 6.67
C ARG A 180 -10.67 -3.47 5.76
N PRO A 181 -10.77 -2.58 4.76
CA PRO A 181 -9.63 -2.25 3.92
C PRO A 181 -8.43 -1.77 4.74
N LEU A 182 -7.30 -2.48 4.60
CA LEU A 182 -6.01 -2.12 5.18
C LEU A 182 -4.94 -2.13 4.09
N VAL A 183 -4.28 -1.00 3.87
CA VAL A 183 -3.15 -0.88 2.96
C VAL A 183 -1.89 -0.62 3.78
N ILE A 184 -0.87 -1.45 3.57
CA ILE A 184 0.42 -1.36 4.26
C ILE A 184 1.47 -1.02 3.21
N CYS A 185 2.17 0.09 3.41
CA CYS A 185 3.16 0.59 2.45
C CYS A 185 4.59 0.41 3.00
N PRO A 186 5.15 -0.82 2.97
CA PRO A 186 6.47 -1.08 3.52
C PRO A 186 7.55 -0.33 2.73
N ARG A 187 8.41 0.40 3.43
CA ARG A 187 9.59 1.05 2.86
C ARG A 187 10.84 0.44 3.48
N GLU A 188 11.46 -0.49 2.76
CA GLU A 188 12.71 -1.15 3.14
C GLU A 188 13.41 -1.74 1.91
N THR A 189 14.74 -1.82 1.91
CA THR A 189 15.51 -2.57 0.90
C THR A 189 16.92 -2.90 1.41
N PRO A 190 17.43 -4.13 1.23
CA PRO A 190 16.76 -5.31 0.69
C PRO A 190 15.79 -5.95 1.71
N TRP A 191 14.91 -6.83 1.24
CA TRP A 191 14.07 -7.64 2.13
C TRP A 191 14.76 -8.94 2.50
N ASN A 192 14.73 -9.27 3.81
CA ASN A 192 15.12 -10.60 4.28
C ASN A 192 13.90 -11.54 4.28
N LEU A 193 14.14 -12.83 4.56
CA LEU A 193 13.07 -13.84 4.56
C LEU A 193 12.01 -13.61 5.64
N VAL A 194 12.38 -13.02 6.78
CA VAL A 194 11.43 -12.70 7.86
C VAL A 194 10.46 -11.61 7.39
N HIS A 195 10.97 -10.58 6.71
CA HIS A 195 10.16 -9.52 6.12
C HIS A 195 9.13 -10.11 5.15
N LEU A 196 9.58 -10.96 4.22
CA LEU A 196 8.72 -11.59 3.22
C LEU A 196 7.63 -12.47 3.85
N ARG A 197 7.97 -13.26 4.88
CA ARG A 197 6.99 -14.11 5.59
C ARG A 197 5.93 -13.28 6.31
N ASN A 198 6.34 -12.22 6.99
CA ASN A 198 5.39 -11.33 7.69
C ASN A 198 4.46 -10.61 6.70
N LEU A 199 5.01 -10.11 5.59
CA LEU A 199 4.21 -9.47 4.54
C LEU A 199 3.25 -10.46 3.87
N THR A 200 3.67 -11.70 3.68
CA THR A 200 2.82 -12.79 3.13
C THR A 200 1.67 -13.09 4.09
N ALA A 201 1.96 -13.30 5.37
CA ALA A 201 0.93 -13.57 6.39
C ALA A 201 -0.11 -12.44 6.47
N LEU A 202 0.33 -11.18 6.39
CA LEU A 202 -0.58 -10.04 6.37
C LEU A 202 -1.43 -9.98 5.09
N ALA A 203 -0.84 -10.31 3.94
CA ALA A 203 -1.57 -10.40 2.68
C ALA A 203 -2.65 -11.49 2.72
N GLU A 204 -2.31 -12.67 3.26
CA GLU A 204 -3.25 -13.78 3.48
C GLU A 204 -4.37 -13.41 4.46
N ALA A 205 -4.08 -12.58 5.47
CA ALA A 205 -5.06 -12.05 6.40
C ALA A 205 -5.96 -10.94 5.81
N GLY A 206 -5.72 -10.51 4.56
CA GLY A 206 -6.56 -9.54 3.85
C GLY A 206 -5.98 -8.12 3.74
N ALA A 207 -4.78 -7.86 4.25
CA ALA A 207 -4.10 -6.58 4.01
C ALA A 207 -3.57 -6.49 2.57
N ARG A 208 -3.54 -5.28 2.02
CA ARG A 208 -2.89 -5.02 0.73
C ARG A 208 -1.48 -4.50 0.97
N ILE A 209 -0.50 -5.20 0.43
CA ILE A 209 0.91 -4.82 0.54
C ILE A 209 1.27 -3.95 -0.67
N ALA A 210 1.46 -2.65 -0.44
CA ALA A 210 1.68 -1.64 -1.49
C ALA A 210 2.96 -0.83 -1.21
N PRO A 211 4.16 -1.41 -1.40
CA PRO A 211 5.41 -0.66 -1.22
C PRO A 211 5.43 0.56 -2.16
N PRO A 212 5.92 1.73 -1.70
CA PRO A 212 5.97 2.93 -2.53
C PRO A 212 7.12 2.84 -3.54
N VAL A 213 6.90 2.07 -4.61
CA VAL A 213 7.86 1.86 -5.70
C VAL A 213 7.48 2.76 -6.89
N PRO A 214 8.32 3.74 -7.27
CA PRO A 214 7.99 4.69 -8.32
C PRO A 214 7.90 4.01 -9.69
N ALA A 215 7.03 4.58 -10.54
CA ALA A 215 6.90 4.20 -11.94
C ALA A 215 7.55 5.27 -12.85
N TRP A 216 8.08 4.87 -14.00
CA TRP A 216 8.68 5.80 -14.98
C TRP A 216 7.86 6.02 -16.25
N TYR A 217 6.81 5.21 -16.47
CA TYR A 217 6.01 5.31 -17.70
C TYR A 217 5.19 6.61 -17.81
N HIS A 218 5.03 7.34 -16.72
CA HIS A 218 4.43 8.68 -16.71
C HIS A 218 5.46 9.82 -16.88
N GLN A 219 6.75 9.47 -17.08
CA GLN A 219 7.86 10.41 -17.28
C GLN A 219 7.83 11.60 -16.29
N PRO A 220 7.87 11.35 -14.96
CA PRO A 220 7.77 12.42 -13.97
C PRO A 220 8.90 13.44 -14.17
N THR A 221 8.53 14.71 -14.13
CA THR A 221 9.45 15.84 -14.30
C THR A 221 9.95 16.39 -12.96
N SER A 222 9.32 15.98 -11.85
CA SER A 222 9.66 16.40 -10.50
C SER A 222 9.51 15.27 -9.46
N ILE A 223 10.07 15.47 -8.27
CA ILE A 223 9.89 14.53 -7.15
C ILE A 223 8.44 14.59 -6.65
N GLU A 224 7.85 15.78 -6.68
CA GLU A 224 6.48 16.05 -6.28
C GLU A 224 5.48 15.26 -7.13
N GLU A 225 5.66 15.22 -8.45
CA GLU A 225 4.83 14.41 -9.35
C GLU A 225 4.94 12.91 -9.02
N MET A 226 6.15 12.45 -8.68
CA MET A 226 6.38 11.06 -8.30
C MET A 226 5.71 10.72 -6.96
N VAL A 227 5.76 11.64 -6.00
CA VAL A 227 5.09 11.53 -4.69
C VAL A 227 3.57 11.49 -4.89
N ASP A 228 3.02 12.36 -5.72
CA ASP A 228 1.58 12.41 -6.03
C ASP A 228 1.10 11.11 -6.64
N PHE A 229 1.84 10.62 -7.63
CA PHE A 229 1.55 9.35 -8.27
C PHE A 229 1.54 8.21 -7.24
N LEU A 230 2.57 8.10 -6.40
CA LEU A 230 2.67 7.06 -5.38
C LEU A 230 1.52 7.11 -4.38
N VAL A 231 1.21 8.30 -3.88
CA VAL A 231 0.12 8.50 -2.91
C VAL A 231 -1.21 8.11 -3.52
N ILE A 232 -1.58 8.65 -4.68
CA ILE A 232 -2.87 8.34 -5.31
C ILE A 232 -2.98 6.84 -5.61
N ARG A 233 -1.89 6.18 -6.06
CA ARG A 233 -1.89 4.73 -6.26
C ARG A 233 -2.09 3.92 -4.99
N VAL A 234 -1.57 4.38 -3.84
CA VAL A 234 -1.83 3.76 -2.54
C VAL A 234 -3.31 3.85 -2.17
N PHE A 235 -3.98 4.97 -2.45
CA PHE A 235 -5.41 5.12 -2.18
C PHE A 235 -6.30 4.38 -3.20
N ASP A 236 -5.87 4.26 -4.46
CA ASP A 236 -6.49 3.32 -5.42
C ASP A 236 -6.49 1.88 -4.84
N CYS A 237 -5.40 1.46 -4.17
CA CYS A 237 -5.35 0.16 -3.48
C CYS A 237 -6.31 0.08 -2.29
N LEU A 238 -6.65 1.19 -1.64
CA LEU A 238 -7.70 1.22 -0.61
C LEU A 238 -9.09 1.06 -1.23
N GLY A 239 -9.24 1.31 -2.54
CA GLY A 239 -10.53 1.42 -3.23
C GLY A 239 -11.11 2.83 -3.16
N TYR A 240 -10.27 3.84 -2.91
CA TYR A 240 -10.65 5.23 -2.74
C TYR A 240 -9.97 6.12 -3.80
N ASP A 241 -10.77 6.86 -4.56
CA ASP A 241 -10.27 7.76 -5.59
C ASP A 241 -9.91 9.12 -4.98
N LEU A 242 -8.67 9.24 -4.50
CA LEU A 242 -8.19 10.45 -3.79
C LEU A 242 -7.86 11.62 -4.73
N GLY A 243 -7.75 11.39 -6.03
CA GLY A 243 -7.40 12.44 -6.97
C GLY A 243 -7.18 11.94 -8.38
N ASN A 244 -7.10 12.88 -9.32
CA ASN A 244 -6.94 12.57 -10.73
C ASN A 244 -5.53 12.04 -11.01
N LEU A 245 -5.41 10.73 -11.17
CA LEU A 245 -4.25 10.11 -11.81
C LEU A 245 -4.49 10.04 -13.32
N GLN A 246 -3.50 10.40 -14.14
CA GLN A 246 -3.50 10.00 -15.55
C GLN A 246 -3.40 8.46 -15.60
N ARG A 247 -4.56 7.81 -15.67
CA ARG A 247 -4.64 6.34 -15.66
C ARG A 247 -4.01 5.82 -16.95
N TRP A 248 -3.08 4.87 -16.83
CA TRP A 248 -2.44 4.25 -17.98
C TRP A 248 -3.48 3.62 -18.91
N SER A 249 -3.56 4.10 -20.15
CA SER A 249 -4.53 3.67 -21.17
C SER A 249 -3.94 2.73 -22.22
N GLY A 250 -2.67 2.35 -22.11
CA GLY A 250 -1.95 1.54 -23.08
C GLY A 250 -0.69 2.25 -23.61
N PRO A 251 0.02 1.65 -24.58
CA PRO A 251 1.25 2.23 -25.12
C PRO A 251 1.01 3.65 -25.63
N ILE A 252 1.91 4.57 -25.27
CA ILE A 252 1.93 5.92 -25.83
C ILE A 252 2.17 5.76 -27.34
N GLN A 253 1.20 6.18 -28.15
CA GLN A 253 1.38 6.22 -29.60
C GLN A 253 2.44 7.28 -29.89
N SER A 254 3.58 6.83 -30.41
CA SER A 254 4.72 7.65 -30.83
C SER A 254 4.39 8.47 -32.07
#